data_AF-A0A2S9G995-F1
#
_entry.id   AF-A0A2S9G995-F1
#
_cell.length_a   1.000
_cell.length_b   1.000
_cell.length_c   1.000
_cell.angle_alpha   90.00
_cell.angle_beta   90.00
_cell.angle_gamma   90.00
#
_symmetry.space_group_name_H-M   'P 1'
#
loop_
_entity.id
_entity.type
_entity.pdbx_description
1 polymer ?
#
loop_
_entity_poly.entity_id
_entity_poly.type
_entity_poly.pdbx_seq_one_letter_code
_entity_poly.pdbx_strand_id
1 'polypeptide(L)'
;YPGTLSYYLASAFGEVWMQPSGTVGLVGFATSALFLRDALDKLGVEAQFVARGEYKSAANLFTQDRYTEPHREADAALVNGLRAQ
;
A
#
# COMPACT_ATOMS: atom_id res chain seq x y z
N TYR A 1 -5.36 -1.64 17.42
CA TYR A 1 -4.46 -2.81 17.49
C TYR A 1 -3.04 -2.29 17.65
N PRO A 2 -2.21 -2.85 18.56
CA PRO A 2 -0.82 -2.44 18.72
C PRO A 2 -0.05 -2.77 17.45
N GLY A 3 0.05 -1.79 16.54
CA GLY A 3 0.63 -1.97 15.22
C GLY A 3 2.09 -1.56 15.15
N THR A 4 2.74 -1.89 14.05
CA THR A 4 4.13 -1.55 13.73
C THR A 4 4.49 -0.10 14.10
N LEU A 5 3.62 0.88 13.81
CA LEU A 5 3.86 2.29 14.11
C LEU A 5 3.87 2.61 15.62
N SER A 6 2.98 2.00 16.39
CA SER A 6 2.93 2.21 17.85
C SER A 6 4.20 1.67 18.51
N TYR A 7 4.71 0.53 18.03
CA TYR A 7 5.96 -0.02 18.53
C TYR A 7 7.19 0.78 18.04
N TYR A 8 7.18 1.27 16.80
CA TYR A 8 8.23 2.15 16.29
C TYR A 8 8.42 3.38 17.18
N LEU A 9 7.34 4.05 17.55
CA LEU A 9 7.39 5.17 18.50
C LEU A 9 7.88 4.72 19.89
N ALA A 10 7.38 3.57 20.40
CA ALA A 10 7.79 3.06 21.70
C ALA A 10 9.29 2.73 21.77
N SER A 11 9.90 2.34 20.65
CA SER A 11 11.34 2.00 20.59
C SER A 11 12.29 3.17 20.85
N ALA A 12 11.80 4.42 20.77
CA ALA A 12 12.58 5.61 21.10
C ALA A 12 12.74 5.85 22.62
N PHE A 13 12.01 5.11 23.45
CA PHE A 13 12.05 5.25 24.91
C PHE A 13 13.00 4.24 25.55
N GLY A 14 13.55 4.58 26.72
CA GLY A 14 14.47 3.70 27.46
C GLY A 14 13.80 2.46 28.05
N GLU A 15 12.48 2.49 28.24
CA GLU A 15 11.72 1.35 28.76
C GLU A 15 10.31 1.32 28.16
N VAL A 16 9.82 0.12 27.82
CA VAL A 16 8.50 -0.11 27.25
C VAL A 16 7.75 -1.13 28.12
N TRP A 17 6.64 -0.70 28.72
CA TRP A 17 5.81 -1.53 29.59
C TRP A 17 4.62 -2.12 28.82
N MET A 18 4.30 -3.38 29.05
CA MET A 18 3.19 -4.09 28.41
C MET A 18 2.52 -5.05 29.40
N GLN A 19 1.20 -5.18 29.32
CA GLN A 19 0.47 -6.17 30.12
C GLN A 19 0.88 -7.61 29.71
N PRO A 20 0.83 -8.60 30.62
CA PRO A 20 1.14 -9.99 30.28
C PRO A 20 0.27 -10.58 29.16
N SER A 21 -0.98 -10.09 29.03
CA SER A 21 -1.91 -10.45 27.96
C SER A 21 -1.81 -9.57 26.71
N GLY A 22 -0.89 -8.59 26.71
CA GLY A 22 -0.68 -7.68 25.60
C GLY A 22 0.04 -8.36 24.42
N THR A 23 -0.06 -7.74 23.25
CA THR A 23 0.63 -8.21 22.03
C THR A 23 1.39 -7.09 21.36
N VAL A 24 2.46 -7.46 20.66
CA VAL A 24 3.25 -6.57 19.82
C VAL A 24 3.03 -6.97 18.35
N GLY A 25 2.31 -6.14 17.60
CA GLY A 25 1.96 -6.41 16.21
C GLY A 25 3.00 -5.90 15.22
N LEU A 26 4.17 -6.57 15.17
CA LEU A 26 5.23 -6.30 14.20
C LEU A 26 4.98 -7.03 12.88
N VAL A 27 4.05 -6.49 12.09
CA VAL A 27 3.65 -7.08 10.79
C VAL A 27 4.30 -6.39 9.59
N GLY A 28 4.98 -5.26 9.81
CA GLY A 28 5.66 -4.48 8.78
C GLY A 28 4.71 -3.60 7.96
N PHE A 29 5.15 -3.26 6.73
CA PHE A 29 4.42 -2.43 5.77
C PHE A 29 4.05 -3.24 4.52
N ALA A 30 2.87 -2.95 3.97
CA ALA A 30 2.38 -3.49 2.71
C ALA A 30 1.55 -2.42 1.98
N THR A 31 1.44 -2.56 0.67
CA THR A 31 0.56 -1.76 -0.19
C THR A 31 -0.29 -2.70 -1.05
N SER A 32 -1.47 -2.24 -1.44
CA SER A 32 -2.36 -2.96 -2.34
C SER A 32 -3.12 -1.96 -3.22
N ALA A 33 -3.15 -2.20 -4.52
CA ALA A 33 -3.96 -1.45 -5.46
C ALA A 33 -5.30 -2.15 -5.69
N LEU A 34 -6.35 -1.34 -5.81
CA LEU A 34 -7.66 -1.75 -6.33
C LEU A 34 -7.66 -1.60 -7.85
N PHE A 35 -8.35 -2.50 -8.55
CA PHE A 35 -8.57 -2.44 -10.00
C PHE A 35 -10.06 -2.65 -10.29
N LEU A 36 -10.67 -1.67 -10.95
CA LEU A 36 -12.10 -1.60 -11.22
C LEU A 36 -12.45 -1.83 -12.69
N ARG A 37 -11.45 -2.00 -13.57
CA ARG A 37 -11.66 -2.20 -15.01
C ARG A 37 -12.74 -3.26 -15.30
N ASP A 38 -12.58 -4.46 -14.76
CA ASP A 38 -13.52 -5.56 -15.00
C ASP A 38 -14.92 -5.30 -14.41
N ALA A 39 -15.01 -4.51 -13.34
CA ALA A 39 -16.28 -4.10 -12.77
C ALA A 39 -16.99 -3.07 -13.67
N LEU A 40 -16.24 -2.13 -14.25
CA LEU A 40 -16.76 -1.16 -15.21
C LEU A 40 -17.18 -1.82 -16.52
N ASP A 41 -16.39 -2.77 -17.03
CA ASP A 41 -16.71 -3.57 -18.22
C ASP A 41 -18.05 -4.31 -18.04
N LYS A 42 -18.30 -4.89 -16.85
CA LYS A 42 -19.59 -5.54 -16.51
C LYS A 42 -20.77 -4.58 -16.46
N LEU A 43 -20.54 -3.32 -16.14
CA LEU A 43 -21.56 -2.28 -16.09
C LEU A 43 -21.76 -1.59 -17.45
N GLY A 44 -20.99 -1.95 -18.47
CA GLY A 44 -21.00 -1.30 -19.79
C GLY A 44 -20.44 0.12 -19.76
N VAL A 45 -19.59 0.45 -18.78
CA VAL A 45 -18.97 1.77 -18.63
C VAL A 45 -17.53 1.74 -19.12
N GLU A 46 -17.19 2.60 -20.06
CA GLU A 46 -15.82 2.73 -20.56
C GLU A 46 -15.11 3.93 -19.91
N ALA A 47 -14.01 3.64 -19.21
CA ALA A 47 -13.18 4.66 -18.57
C ALA A 47 -12.16 5.25 -19.56
N GLN A 48 -12.44 6.45 -20.07
CA GLN A 48 -11.56 7.19 -20.97
C GLN A 48 -10.59 8.08 -20.16
N PHE A 49 -9.39 7.58 -19.87
CA PHE A 49 -8.32 8.32 -19.21
C PHE A 49 -7.11 8.52 -20.12
N VAL A 50 -6.56 9.73 -20.11
CA VAL A 50 -5.26 10.03 -20.74
C VAL A 50 -4.22 10.21 -19.63
N ALA A 51 -3.24 9.32 -19.59
CA ALA A 51 -2.09 9.44 -18.69
C ALA A 51 -0.84 9.84 -19.49
N ARG A 52 -0.02 10.73 -18.92
CA ARG A 52 1.30 11.08 -19.44
C ARG A 52 2.33 10.73 -18.37
N GLY A 53 3.18 9.73 -18.68
CA GLY A 53 4.19 9.19 -17.78
C GLY A 53 3.81 7.82 -17.22
N GLU A 54 4.75 6.88 -17.29
CA GLU A 54 4.55 5.46 -16.96
C GLU A 54 4.23 5.23 -15.47
N TYR A 55 4.74 6.10 -14.60
CA TYR A 55 4.53 6.05 -13.15
C TYR A 55 3.27 6.79 -12.67
N LYS A 56 2.50 7.41 -13.57
CA LYS A 56 1.24 8.08 -13.20
C LYS A 56 0.11 7.05 -13.06
N SER A 57 0.22 6.21 -12.04
CA SER A 57 -0.57 5.00 -11.86
C SER A 57 -2.02 5.22 -11.41
N ALA A 58 -2.41 6.45 -11.04
CA ALA A 58 -3.77 6.74 -10.57
C ALA A 58 -4.87 6.33 -11.57
N ALA A 59 -4.60 6.44 -12.88
CA ALA A 59 -5.54 6.01 -13.91
C ALA A 59 -5.68 4.48 -13.98
N ASN A 60 -4.68 3.71 -13.53
CA ASN A 60 -4.66 2.25 -13.62
C ASN A 60 -5.81 1.61 -12.82
N LEU A 61 -6.29 2.27 -11.76
CA LEU A 61 -7.49 1.86 -11.01
C LEU A 61 -8.68 1.60 -11.94
N PHE A 62 -8.84 2.42 -12.99
CA PHE A 62 -9.98 2.33 -13.89
C PHE A 62 -9.65 1.67 -15.23
N THR A 63 -8.40 1.78 -15.68
CA THR A 63 -7.99 1.34 -17.03
C THR A 63 -7.30 -0.02 -17.06
N GLN A 64 -6.85 -0.53 -15.92
CA GLN A 64 -6.12 -1.81 -15.80
C GLN A 64 -6.87 -2.77 -14.88
N ASP A 65 -6.71 -4.06 -15.11
CA ASP A 65 -7.24 -5.15 -14.27
C ASP A 65 -6.22 -5.63 -13.22
N ARG A 66 -4.95 -5.24 -13.38
CA ARG A 66 -3.82 -5.64 -12.54
C ARG A 66 -2.72 -4.59 -12.54
N TYR A 67 -1.72 -4.80 -11.69
CA TYR A 67 -0.51 -3.99 -11.67
C TYR A 67 0.20 -3.98 -13.02
N THR A 68 0.48 -2.78 -13.53
CA THR A 68 1.52 -2.59 -14.54
C THR A 68 2.90 -2.66 -13.87
N GLU A 69 3.95 -2.94 -14.65
CA GLU A 69 5.30 -3.02 -14.11
C GLU A 69 5.77 -1.71 -13.44
N PRO A 70 5.61 -0.52 -14.07
CA PRO A 70 6.02 0.75 -13.43
C PRO A 70 5.22 1.05 -12.14
N HIS A 71 3.94 0.65 -12.10
CA HIS A 71 3.12 0.81 -10.90
C HIS A 71 3.63 -0.09 -9.77
N ARG A 72 3.94 -1.36 -10.07
CA ARG A 72 4.51 -2.30 -9.11
C ARG A 72 5.86 -1.83 -8.61
N GLU A 73 6.73 -1.35 -9.49
CA GLU A 73 8.06 -0.84 -9.15
C GLU A 73 7.98 0.34 -8.17
N ALA A 74 7.14 1.34 -8.46
CA ALA A 74 6.97 2.49 -7.58
C ALA A 74 6.42 2.10 -6.19
N ASP A 75 5.40 1.25 -6.16
CA ASP A 75 4.81 0.74 -4.92
C ASP A 75 5.83 -0.07 -4.10
N ALA A 76 6.61 -0.93 -4.75
CA ALA A 76 7.66 -1.72 -4.12
C ALA A 76 8.79 -0.83 -3.58
N ALA A 77 9.23 0.17 -4.35
CA ALA A 77 10.25 1.13 -3.93
C ALA A 77 9.80 1.90 -2.68
N LEU A 78 8.54 2.34 -2.63
CA LEU A 78 7.97 3.02 -1.47
C LEU A 78 7.96 2.11 -0.23
N VAL A 79 7.45 0.88 -0.36
CA VAL A 79 7.40 -0.06 0.77
C VAL A 79 8.81 -0.43 1.25
N ASN A 80 9.76 -0.63 0.34
CA ASN A 80 11.14 -0.91 0.70
C ASN A 80 11.81 0.28 1.40
N GLY A 81 11.54 1.51 0.95
CA GLY A 81 12.03 2.73 1.61
C GLY A 81 11.48 2.92 3.03
N LEU A 82 10.24 2.51 3.28
CA LEU A 82 9.66 2.52 4.64
C LEU A 82 10.24 1.42 5.54
N ARG A 83 10.66 0.30 4.98
CA ARG A 83 11.27 -0.81 5.74
C ARG A 83 12.74 -0.58 6.08
N ALA A 84 13.44 0.24 5.30
CA ALA A 84 14.87 0.51 5.49
C ALA A 84 15.17 1.61 6.54
N GLN A 85 14.14 2.34 6.98
CA GLN A 85 14.20 3.30 8.08
C GLN A 85 13.98 2.60 9.42
#